data_AF-A0A3D8RZ76-F1
#
_entry.id   AF-A0A3D8RZ76-F1
#
_cell.length_a   1.000
_cell.length_b   1.000
_cell.length_c   1.000
_cell.angle_alpha   90.00
_cell.angle_beta   90.00
_cell.angle_gamma   90.00
#
_symmetry.space_group_name_H-M   'P 1'
#
loop_
_entity.id
_entity.type
_entity.pdbx_description
1 polymer ?
#
loop_
_entity_poly.entity_id
_entity_poly.type
_entity_poly.pdbx_seq_one_letter_code
_entity_poly.pdbx_strand_id
1 'polypeptide(L)'
;MTQTPPSRSADDHGQRFDNQDTEMPDAECERCLQDKRPDIPGRVHSHVHTAAVTATTITEKFMTTFWGKPEMRPSCPPPPPPHKTLQMPDAVQNSTDEEGRKPQPVDEGEPDPKQNNDVMAFQNLAVEMKQKIEQLETDLANAPSADSVRALERSLQAESAQKERAQQEVRQKTNELDVLRKRWKQAARELDKSRSQSQGFYQVTDNYLIELTTRLRYNIRNFALQYFDGELKGPRPRFDKPKVWDKYMQTTTPEPLDCEAFMISERRPSAVQAFLWRFLVGEVFDHFRWAGELGITLRNMCLFLRPEGQYPDSNEPIIPEEERKFQAWIAGTTAMVLEAGSTSKKSKAFTEQVQVTIESLNRKVREVIDHFVVVEDQGYALEIARIVEEAVKLDTEISRQAARVEWVFPAPAKEILFDSEVMRLGTVEAESKAKEKQLVRLVVCPAMRKRGKSTGDDFGAPSTLLVPMEVSCEPVVRNEASLRKMFV
;
A
#
# COMPACT_ATOMS: atom_id res chain seq x y z
N MET A 1 -54.51 -3.65 67.07
CA MET A 1 -53.20 -4.06 67.61
C MET A 1 -52.17 -3.75 66.55
N THR A 2 -51.51 -2.61 66.70
CA THR A 2 -50.62 -1.98 65.72
C THR A 2 -49.27 -1.87 66.41
N GLN A 3 -48.23 -2.45 65.83
CA GLN A 3 -46.86 -2.27 66.31
C GLN A 3 -46.01 -1.67 65.20
N THR A 4 -45.65 -0.42 65.42
CA THR A 4 -44.62 0.36 64.74
C THR A 4 -43.26 -0.01 65.33
N PRO A 5 -42.19 -0.19 64.52
CA PRO A 5 -40.83 -0.21 65.04
C PRO A 5 -40.17 1.19 64.99
N PRO A 6 -39.15 1.43 65.83
CA PRO A 6 -38.73 2.76 66.23
C PRO A 6 -37.64 3.36 65.35
N SER A 7 -37.72 4.69 65.28
CA SER A 7 -36.75 5.65 64.80
C SER A 7 -35.42 5.58 65.57
N ARG A 8 -34.30 5.58 64.83
CA ARG A 8 -32.97 5.93 65.35
C ARG A 8 -32.45 7.15 64.60
N SER A 9 -32.39 8.25 65.33
CA SER A 9 -31.61 9.45 65.05
C SER A 9 -30.14 9.20 65.40
N ALA A 10 -29.23 9.61 64.52
CA ALA A 10 -27.86 9.94 64.89
C ALA A 10 -27.44 11.15 64.04
N ASP A 11 -27.33 12.28 64.73
CA ASP A 11 -26.52 13.42 64.30
C ASP A 11 -25.08 12.95 64.14
N ASP A 12 -24.42 13.31 63.04
CA ASP A 12 -22.97 13.38 63.02
C ASP A 12 -22.51 14.60 62.21
N HIS A 13 -21.59 15.32 62.85
CA HIS A 13 -21.12 16.63 62.49
C HIS A 13 -20.10 16.56 61.36
N GLY A 14 -20.13 17.57 60.49
CA GLY A 14 -19.14 17.74 59.44
C GLY A 14 -17.73 17.92 59.99
N GLN A 15 -16.77 17.26 59.34
CA GLN A 15 -15.37 17.61 59.37
C GLN A 15 -14.85 17.73 57.92
N ARG A 16 -14.42 18.94 57.59
CA ARG A 16 -13.55 19.25 56.45
C ARG A 16 -12.22 18.53 56.66
N PHE A 17 -11.74 17.83 55.64
CA PHE A 17 -10.34 17.40 55.58
C PHE A 17 -9.54 18.47 54.84
N ASP A 18 -8.58 19.05 55.58
CA ASP A 18 -7.49 19.84 55.03
C ASP A 18 -6.52 18.93 54.25
N ASN A 19 -6.18 19.33 53.03
CA ASN A 19 -5.11 18.72 52.24
C ASN A 19 -3.76 19.13 52.85
N GLN A 20 -3.07 18.19 53.48
CA GLN A 20 -1.63 18.31 53.76
C GLN A 20 -0.85 17.47 52.75
N ASP A 21 0.02 18.15 52.01
CA ASP A 21 1.03 17.56 51.14
C ASP A 21 1.93 16.62 51.96
N THR A 22 1.77 15.32 51.72
CA THR A 22 2.68 14.30 52.24
C THR A 22 3.69 14.00 51.13
N GLU A 23 4.91 14.50 51.29
CA GLU A 23 6.06 14.09 50.47
C GLU A 23 6.23 12.57 50.57
N MET A 24 6.18 11.89 49.43
CA MET A 24 6.52 10.47 49.36
C MET A 24 8.04 10.30 49.52
N PRO A 25 8.52 9.39 50.38
CA PRO A 25 9.93 9.03 50.40
C PRO A 25 10.30 8.28 49.11
N ASP A 26 11.48 8.60 48.58
CA ASP A 26 12.07 7.97 47.41
C ASP A 26 12.04 6.44 47.54
N ALA A 27 11.36 5.78 46.61
CA ALA A 27 11.29 4.33 46.54
C ALA A 27 12.67 3.77 46.19
N GLU A 28 13.37 3.24 47.18
CA GLU A 28 14.59 2.47 46.98
C GLU A 28 14.28 1.22 46.14
N CYS A 29 15.01 1.06 45.04
CA CYS A 29 14.89 -0.06 44.12
C CYS A 29 15.20 -1.39 44.85
N GLU A 30 14.21 -2.29 44.90
CA GLU A 30 14.29 -3.63 45.51
C GLU A 30 15.45 -4.49 44.99
N ARG A 31 15.97 -4.18 43.79
CA ARG A 31 17.13 -4.84 43.17
C ARG A 31 18.47 -4.49 43.83
N CYS A 32 18.56 -3.36 44.53
CA CYS A 32 19.78 -2.91 45.22
C CYS A 32 19.96 -3.54 46.61
N LEU A 33 18.92 -4.16 47.17
CA LEU A 33 18.97 -4.76 48.51
C LEU A 33 19.48 -6.21 48.50
N GLN A 34 19.54 -6.89 47.35
CA GLN A 34 19.93 -8.30 47.26
C GLN A 34 21.44 -8.54 47.02
N ASP A 35 22.25 -7.50 46.78
CA ASP A 35 23.66 -7.66 46.36
C ASP A 35 24.70 -7.10 47.35
N LYS A 36 24.40 -7.06 48.64
CA LYS A 36 25.39 -6.73 49.68
C LYS A 36 26.22 -7.96 50.04
N ARG A 37 27.28 -8.22 49.26
CA ARG A 37 28.41 -9.05 49.72
C ARG A 37 29.35 -8.20 50.59
N PRO A 38 29.69 -8.62 51.83
CA PRO A 38 30.45 -7.81 52.78
C PRO A 38 31.95 -7.61 52.46
N ASP A 39 32.47 -8.22 51.39
CA ASP A 39 33.94 -8.37 51.23
C ASP A 39 34.57 -7.54 50.09
N ILE A 40 33.90 -6.50 49.58
CA ILE A 40 34.47 -5.65 48.53
C ILE A 40 34.39 -4.16 48.92
N PRO A 41 35.53 -3.49 49.15
CA PRO A 41 35.53 -2.05 49.45
C PRO A 41 35.19 -1.23 48.20
N GLY A 42 34.03 -0.58 48.27
CA GLY A 42 33.68 0.70 47.66
C GLY A 42 34.14 0.97 46.23
N ARG A 43 33.44 0.42 45.22
CA ARG A 43 33.43 1.00 43.87
C ARG A 43 32.18 1.87 43.73
N VAL A 44 32.37 3.18 43.64
CA VAL A 44 31.29 4.13 43.33
C VAL A 44 30.73 3.78 41.96
N HIS A 45 29.53 3.20 41.92
CA HIS A 45 28.78 3.02 40.68
C HIS A 45 28.29 4.40 40.23
N SER A 46 29.02 5.05 39.31
CA SER A 46 28.45 6.17 38.58
C SER A 46 27.45 5.60 37.57
N HIS A 47 26.20 6.01 37.67
CA HIS A 47 25.22 5.78 36.61
C HIS A 47 25.60 6.68 35.43
N VAL A 48 26.40 6.14 34.52
CA VAL A 48 26.48 6.70 33.17
C VAL A 48 25.13 6.42 32.53
N HIS A 49 24.23 7.41 32.60
CA HIS A 49 23.03 7.45 31.78
C HIS A 49 23.44 7.21 30.34
N THR A 50 23.10 6.04 29.81
CA THR A 50 23.20 5.80 28.37
C THR A 50 22.21 6.75 27.74
N ALA A 51 22.74 7.77 27.06
CA ALA A 51 21.98 8.80 26.40
C ALA A 51 20.87 8.16 25.57
N ALA A 52 19.68 8.75 25.68
CA ALA A 52 18.51 8.41 24.88
C ALA A 52 18.94 8.21 23.42
N VAL A 53 18.78 6.99 22.91
CA VAL A 53 18.72 6.75 21.48
C VAL A 53 17.44 7.43 21.01
N THR A 54 17.58 8.67 20.57
CA THR A 54 16.49 9.47 20.02
C THR A 54 15.88 8.74 18.83
N ALA A 55 14.55 8.80 18.71
CA ALA A 55 13.78 8.13 17.68
C ALA A 55 14.31 8.38 16.25
N THR A 56 14.99 9.52 16.03
CA THR A 56 15.68 9.92 14.79
C THR A 56 16.68 8.90 14.23
N THR A 57 17.41 8.19 15.09
CA THR A 57 18.49 7.28 14.64
C THR A 57 17.94 5.95 14.13
N ILE A 58 16.73 5.57 14.58
CA ILE A 58 15.99 4.42 14.05
C ILE A 58 15.32 4.82 12.71
N THR A 59 14.86 6.07 12.58
CA THR A 59 14.24 6.59 11.34
C THR A 59 15.19 6.59 10.16
N GLU A 60 16.44 6.97 10.34
CA GLU A 60 17.40 7.11 9.24
C GLU A 60 17.82 5.74 8.66
N LYS A 61 18.03 4.74 9.52
CA LYS A 61 18.31 3.35 9.11
C LYS A 61 17.10 2.65 8.52
N PHE A 62 15.89 2.93 9.02
CA PHE A 62 14.67 2.31 8.48
C PHE A 62 14.31 2.89 7.10
N MET A 63 14.41 4.22 6.93
CA MET A 63 14.19 4.88 5.64
C MET A 63 15.15 4.39 4.56
N THR A 64 16.44 4.26 4.87
CA THR A 64 17.46 3.82 3.90
C THR A 64 17.35 2.35 3.51
N THR A 65 16.88 1.48 4.41
CA THR A 65 16.78 0.04 4.14
C THR A 65 15.48 -0.33 3.40
N PHE A 66 14.38 0.39 3.65
CA PHE A 66 13.07 0.03 3.10
C PHE A 66 12.66 0.79 1.84
N TRP A 67 13.12 2.04 1.68
CA TRP A 67 12.66 2.88 0.57
C TRP A 67 13.64 2.96 -0.61
N GLY A 68 14.90 2.57 -0.41
CA GLY A 68 15.94 2.69 -1.43
C GLY A 68 16.22 4.16 -1.79
N LYS A 69 17.48 4.54 -1.97
CA LYS A 69 17.75 5.83 -2.61
C LYS A 69 17.16 5.78 -4.02
N PRO A 70 16.46 6.83 -4.49
CA PRO A 70 16.13 6.92 -5.91
C PRO A 70 17.44 7.03 -6.67
N GLU A 71 17.90 5.92 -7.24
CA GLU A 71 18.96 5.95 -8.25
C GLU A 71 18.42 6.77 -9.42
N MET A 72 18.92 7.99 -9.55
CA MET A 72 18.89 8.70 -10.83
C MET A 72 19.62 7.81 -11.83
N ARG A 73 18.85 7.05 -12.62
CA ARG A 73 19.39 6.34 -13.77
C ARG A 73 19.96 7.39 -14.72
N PRO A 74 21.26 7.39 -15.03
CA PRO A 74 21.73 8.15 -16.18
C PRO A 74 20.99 7.61 -17.40
N SER A 75 20.34 8.51 -18.12
CA SER A 75 19.68 8.22 -19.39
C SER A 75 20.64 7.46 -20.29
N CYS A 76 20.36 6.18 -20.55
CA CYS A 76 21.08 5.44 -21.58
C CYS A 76 20.85 6.16 -22.91
N PRO A 77 21.91 6.56 -23.65
CA PRO A 77 21.73 6.99 -25.02
C PRO A 77 21.13 5.83 -25.84
N PRO A 78 20.26 6.13 -26.81
CA PRO A 78 19.68 5.10 -27.66
C PRO A 78 20.79 4.30 -28.38
N PRO A 79 20.59 3.00 -28.60
CA PRO A 79 21.56 2.19 -29.33
C PRO A 79 21.76 2.77 -30.73
N PRO A 80 23.00 2.79 -31.26
CA PRO A 80 23.25 3.21 -32.63
C PRO A 80 22.46 2.33 -33.59
N PRO A 81 21.97 2.89 -34.72
CA PRO A 81 21.27 2.10 -35.73
C PRO A 81 22.15 0.94 -36.19
N PRO A 82 21.56 -0.24 -36.46
CA PRO A 82 22.33 -1.39 -36.90
C PRO A 82 23.11 -1.02 -38.17
N HIS A 83 24.44 -1.13 -38.08
CA HIS A 83 25.30 -1.01 -39.25
C HIS A 83 24.82 -1.98 -40.32
N LYS A 84 24.53 -1.44 -41.51
CA LYS A 84 24.31 -2.20 -42.73
C LYS A 84 25.40 -3.26 -42.84
N THR A 85 25.01 -4.51 -42.66
CA THR A 85 25.83 -5.66 -42.97
C THR A 85 26.17 -5.56 -44.46
N LEU A 86 27.46 -5.35 -44.76
CA LEU A 86 28.01 -5.57 -46.08
C LEU A 86 27.75 -7.04 -46.41
N GLN A 87 26.74 -7.29 -47.24
CA GLN A 87 26.57 -8.57 -47.92
C GLN A 87 27.76 -8.75 -48.84
N MET A 88 28.64 -9.69 -48.49
CA MET A 88 29.49 -10.33 -49.48
C MET A 88 28.63 -11.26 -50.35
N PRO A 89 28.93 -11.37 -51.65
CA PRO A 89 28.06 -12.05 -52.60
C PRO A 89 28.08 -13.57 -52.37
N ASP A 90 26.89 -14.16 -52.44
CA ASP A 90 26.73 -15.61 -52.47
C ASP A 90 27.32 -16.20 -53.75
N ALA A 91 28.05 -17.30 -53.56
CA ALA A 91 28.47 -18.19 -54.62
C ALA A 91 27.24 -18.84 -55.24
N VAL A 92 26.85 -18.40 -56.43
CA VAL A 92 25.89 -19.11 -57.27
C VAL A 92 26.64 -20.13 -58.11
N GLN A 93 26.20 -21.37 -57.93
CA GLN A 93 26.61 -22.56 -58.64
C GLN A 93 26.25 -22.48 -60.13
N ASN A 94 27.12 -23.14 -60.92
CA ASN A 94 26.92 -23.62 -62.28
C ASN A 94 25.45 -23.74 -62.75
N SER A 95 25.17 -23.16 -63.91
CA SER A 95 24.27 -23.75 -64.89
C SER A 95 24.94 -23.72 -66.26
N THR A 96 25.07 -24.90 -66.83
CA THR A 96 25.23 -25.20 -68.25
C THR A 96 24.18 -24.47 -69.08
N ASP A 97 24.57 -23.92 -70.23
CA ASP A 97 23.81 -24.08 -71.48
C ASP A 97 24.67 -23.71 -72.71
N GLU A 98 24.38 -24.46 -73.77
CA GLU A 98 24.99 -24.50 -75.10
C GLU A 98 24.75 -23.26 -75.98
N GLU A 99 25.33 -23.32 -77.20
CA GLU A 99 25.16 -22.49 -78.42
C GLU A 99 26.31 -21.50 -78.64
N GLY A 100 27.08 -21.50 -79.73
CA GLY A 100 26.87 -22.03 -81.08
C GLY A 100 27.14 -20.92 -82.11
N ARG A 101 28.32 -20.89 -82.76
CA ARG A 101 28.62 -20.23 -84.07
C ARG A 101 30.14 -20.32 -84.36
N LYS A 102 30.56 -21.20 -85.27
CA LYS A 102 30.71 -21.07 -86.74
C LYS A 102 32.10 -20.52 -87.17
N PRO A 103 32.87 -21.30 -87.96
CA PRO A 103 34.14 -20.89 -88.56
C PRO A 103 33.94 -20.38 -90.01
N GLN A 104 34.83 -19.51 -90.51
CA GLN A 104 35.17 -19.30 -91.94
C GLN A 104 36.07 -18.04 -92.11
N PRO A 105 36.74 -17.81 -93.27
CA PRO A 105 37.80 -18.63 -93.87
C PRO A 105 39.01 -17.76 -94.31
N VAL A 106 40.00 -18.44 -94.86
CA VAL A 106 41.18 -17.94 -95.58
C VAL A 106 40.79 -17.15 -96.83
N ASP A 107 41.48 -16.04 -97.13
CA ASP A 107 41.75 -15.64 -98.54
C ASP A 107 43.03 -14.80 -98.67
N GLU A 108 43.76 -15.06 -99.75
CA GLU A 108 45.09 -14.54 -100.11
C GLU A 108 45.02 -13.20 -100.89
N GLY A 109 46.12 -12.42 -100.88
CA GLY A 109 46.29 -11.32 -101.84
C GLY A 109 47.35 -10.25 -101.50
N GLU A 110 48.56 -10.41 -102.06
CA GLU A 110 49.67 -9.45 -102.27
C GLU A 110 49.28 -8.06 -102.88
N PRO A 111 50.21 -7.08 -103.11
CA PRO A 111 51.61 -6.87 -102.65
C PRO A 111 51.95 -5.41 -102.17
N ASP A 112 53.20 -5.24 -101.69
CA ASP A 112 54.10 -4.07 -101.46
C ASP A 112 53.77 -2.69 -102.12
N PRO A 113 54.30 -1.50 -101.67
CA PRO A 113 55.63 -1.29 -101.06
C PRO A 113 55.73 -0.20 -99.95
N LYS A 114 56.80 -0.24 -99.13
CA LYS A 114 57.68 0.92 -98.78
C LYS A 114 58.60 0.61 -97.60
N GLN A 115 59.75 0.02 -97.95
CA GLN A 115 60.97 0.04 -97.15
C GLN A 115 61.45 1.48 -96.94
N ASN A 116 61.24 2.02 -95.73
CA ASN A 116 62.17 2.97 -95.08
C ASN A 116 61.76 3.35 -93.64
N ASN A 117 60.68 2.77 -93.08
CA ASN A 117 60.27 2.99 -91.68
C ASN A 117 60.54 1.82 -90.71
N ASP A 118 60.90 0.63 -91.22
CA ASP A 118 61.11 -0.56 -90.38
C ASP A 118 62.32 -0.44 -89.45
N VAL A 119 63.37 0.31 -89.83
CA VAL A 119 64.55 0.45 -88.97
C VAL A 119 64.23 1.26 -87.70
N MET A 120 63.37 2.28 -87.79
CA MET A 120 62.90 3.06 -86.63
C MET A 120 61.87 2.29 -85.79
N ALA A 121 61.01 1.48 -86.41
CA ALA A 121 60.07 0.61 -85.69
C ALA A 121 60.81 -0.50 -84.91
N PHE A 122 61.82 -1.12 -85.51
CA PHE A 122 62.68 -2.10 -84.82
C PHE A 122 63.54 -1.47 -83.71
N GLN A 123 64.02 -0.23 -83.90
CA GLN A 123 64.75 0.48 -82.84
C GLN A 123 63.85 0.87 -81.67
N ASN A 124 62.62 1.34 -81.92
CA ASN A 124 61.65 1.65 -80.86
C ASN A 124 61.21 0.38 -80.11
N LEU A 125 60.97 -0.74 -80.81
CA LEU A 125 60.64 -2.02 -80.19
C LEU A 125 61.82 -2.56 -79.37
N ALA A 126 63.06 -2.38 -79.84
CA ALA A 126 64.25 -2.78 -79.10
C ALA A 126 64.45 -1.93 -77.84
N VAL A 127 64.19 -0.63 -77.88
CA VAL A 127 64.22 0.26 -76.70
C VAL A 127 63.11 -0.11 -75.72
N GLU A 128 61.90 -0.40 -76.22
CA GLU A 128 60.77 -0.82 -75.39
C GLU A 128 61.04 -2.18 -74.74
N MET A 129 61.55 -3.17 -75.48
CA MET A 129 61.96 -4.46 -74.92
C MET A 129 63.07 -4.28 -73.88
N LYS A 130 64.02 -3.39 -74.12
CA LYS A 130 65.10 -3.13 -73.18
C LYS A 130 64.59 -2.49 -71.89
N GLN A 131 63.70 -1.50 -71.99
CA GLN A 131 63.02 -0.93 -70.81
C GLN A 131 62.18 -1.98 -70.08
N LYS A 132 61.51 -2.88 -70.80
CA LYS A 132 60.73 -3.98 -70.19
C LYS A 132 61.63 -4.97 -69.47
N ILE A 133 62.80 -5.29 -70.01
CA ILE A 133 63.79 -6.14 -69.37
C ILE A 133 64.32 -5.46 -68.11
N GLU A 134 64.69 -4.19 -68.18
CA GLU A 134 65.20 -3.43 -67.04
C GLU A 134 64.13 -3.27 -65.94
N GLN A 135 62.87 -3.07 -66.32
CA GLN A 135 61.72 -3.07 -65.43
C GLN A 135 61.52 -4.43 -64.75
N LEU A 136 61.57 -5.52 -65.54
CA LEU A 136 61.43 -6.89 -65.02
C LEU A 136 62.59 -7.29 -64.10
N GLU A 137 63.81 -6.85 -64.41
CA GLU A 137 64.98 -7.06 -63.56
C GLU A 137 64.86 -6.29 -62.25
N THR A 138 64.33 -5.06 -62.30
CA THR A 138 64.04 -4.25 -61.11
C THR A 138 62.93 -4.88 -60.27
N ASP A 139 61.88 -5.40 -60.90
CA ASP A 139 60.76 -6.08 -60.23
C ASP A 139 61.20 -7.44 -59.64
N LEU A 140 62.10 -8.16 -60.30
CA LEU A 140 62.69 -9.40 -59.80
C LEU A 140 63.65 -9.15 -58.63
N ALA A 141 64.41 -8.04 -58.68
CA ALA A 141 65.27 -7.61 -57.58
C ALA A 141 64.47 -7.11 -56.36
N ASN A 142 63.29 -6.53 -56.59
CA ASN A 142 62.35 -6.12 -55.54
C ASN A 142 61.39 -7.24 -55.11
N ALA A 143 61.45 -8.41 -55.76
CA ALA A 143 60.62 -9.53 -55.39
C ALA A 143 60.92 -9.93 -53.93
N PRO A 144 59.89 -10.14 -53.10
CA PRO A 144 60.11 -10.54 -51.71
C PRO A 144 60.93 -11.82 -51.70
N SER A 145 62.03 -11.80 -50.95
CA SER A 145 62.89 -12.98 -50.84
C SER A 145 62.06 -14.19 -50.41
N ALA A 146 62.48 -15.40 -50.82
CA ALA A 146 61.83 -16.64 -50.41
C ALA A 146 61.71 -16.77 -48.87
N ASP A 147 62.58 -16.09 -48.13
CA ASP A 147 62.53 -16.01 -46.67
C ASP A 147 61.44 -15.06 -46.15
N SER A 148 61.19 -13.94 -46.85
CA SER A 148 60.08 -13.03 -46.56
C SER A 148 58.72 -13.71 -46.78
N VAL A 149 58.57 -14.44 -47.88
CA VAL A 149 57.34 -15.23 -48.16
C VAL A 149 57.11 -16.28 -47.09
N ARG A 150 58.15 -17.05 -46.71
CA ARG A 150 58.06 -18.06 -45.64
C ARG A 150 57.78 -17.45 -44.26
N ALA A 151 58.22 -16.21 -44.00
CA ALA A 151 57.91 -15.50 -42.76
C ALA A 151 56.44 -15.03 -42.73
N LEU A 152 55.92 -14.52 -43.84
CA LEU A 152 54.52 -14.14 -44.02
C LEU A 152 53.58 -15.35 -43.89
N GLU A 153 53.94 -16.49 -44.48
CA GLU A 153 53.16 -17.74 -44.33
C GLU A 153 53.09 -18.20 -42.87
N ARG A 154 54.21 -18.14 -42.14
CA ARG A 154 54.23 -18.45 -40.70
C ARG A 154 53.40 -17.47 -39.89
N SER A 155 53.45 -16.18 -40.21
CA SER A 155 52.62 -15.16 -39.54
C SER A 155 51.14 -15.36 -39.83
N LEU A 156 50.78 -15.70 -41.07
CA LEU A 156 49.41 -15.97 -41.47
C LEU A 156 48.88 -17.23 -40.78
N GLN A 157 49.69 -18.28 -40.68
CA GLN A 157 49.34 -19.48 -39.91
C GLN A 157 49.15 -19.16 -38.43
N ALA A 158 50.04 -18.37 -37.82
CA ALA A 158 49.92 -17.97 -36.42
C ALA A 158 48.64 -17.14 -36.17
N GLU A 159 48.34 -16.17 -37.02
CA GLU A 159 47.10 -15.38 -36.98
C GLU A 159 45.86 -16.26 -37.20
N SER A 160 45.90 -17.21 -38.14
CA SER A 160 44.78 -18.13 -38.39
C SER A 160 44.50 -19.00 -37.15
N ALA A 161 45.53 -19.51 -36.50
CA ALA A 161 45.41 -20.29 -35.27
C ALA A 161 44.93 -19.43 -34.10
N GLN A 162 45.38 -18.18 -34.01
CA GLN A 162 44.92 -17.24 -32.99
C GLN A 162 43.45 -16.87 -33.19
N LYS A 163 43.03 -16.63 -34.44
CA LYS A 163 41.64 -16.36 -34.79
C LYS A 163 40.73 -17.55 -34.47
N GLU A 164 41.17 -18.77 -34.74
CA GLU A 164 40.41 -19.97 -34.41
C GLU A 164 40.25 -20.14 -32.89
N ARG A 165 41.32 -19.94 -32.12
CA ARG A 165 41.27 -19.94 -30.64
C ARG A 165 40.32 -18.88 -30.10
N ALA A 166 40.40 -17.65 -30.60
CA ALA A 166 39.53 -16.55 -30.19
C ALA A 166 38.05 -16.84 -30.55
N GLN A 167 37.78 -17.41 -31.72
CA GLN A 167 36.43 -17.82 -32.11
C GLN A 167 35.88 -18.93 -31.20
N GLN A 168 36.73 -19.89 -30.81
CA GLN A 168 36.36 -20.95 -29.89
C GLN A 168 36.06 -20.39 -28.48
N GLU A 169 36.86 -19.44 -28.01
CA GLU A 169 36.64 -18.77 -26.72
C GLU A 169 35.34 -17.96 -26.72
N VAL A 170 35.06 -17.19 -27.79
CA VAL A 170 33.80 -16.45 -27.93
C VAL A 170 32.60 -17.39 -27.92
N ARG A 171 32.68 -18.53 -28.63
CA ARG A 171 31.61 -19.55 -28.61
C ARG A 171 31.41 -20.12 -27.20
N GLN A 172 32.51 -20.43 -26.50
CA GLN A 172 32.45 -20.94 -25.13
C GLN A 172 31.81 -19.93 -24.18
N LYS A 173 32.24 -18.66 -24.22
CA LYS A 173 31.68 -17.58 -23.38
C LYS A 173 30.22 -17.28 -23.68
N THR A 174 29.82 -17.37 -24.94
CA THR A 174 28.41 -17.20 -25.34
C THR A 174 27.54 -18.32 -24.75
N ASN A 175 28.01 -19.56 -24.80
CA ASN A 175 27.31 -20.70 -24.18
C ASN A 175 27.23 -20.56 -22.65
N GLU A 176 28.30 -20.10 -21.99
CA GLU A 176 28.30 -19.83 -20.55
C GLU A 176 27.27 -18.75 -20.17
N LEU A 177 27.19 -17.65 -20.93
CA LEU A 177 26.20 -16.60 -20.71
C LEU A 177 24.76 -17.11 -20.88
N ASP A 178 24.50 -17.95 -21.87
CA ASP A 178 23.16 -18.54 -22.07
C ASP A 178 22.76 -19.47 -20.93
N VAL A 179 23.69 -20.26 -20.39
CA VAL A 179 23.44 -21.10 -19.21
C VAL A 179 23.16 -20.23 -17.99
N LEU A 180 23.94 -19.17 -17.75
CA LEU A 180 23.72 -18.23 -16.65
C LEU A 180 22.36 -17.52 -16.77
N ARG A 181 21.99 -17.09 -17.98
CA ARG A 181 20.70 -16.44 -18.25
C ARG A 181 19.52 -17.38 -18.00
N LYS A 182 19.64 -18.66 -18.36
CA LYS A 182 18.62 -19.69 -18.06
C LYS A 182 18.48 -19.92 -16.55
N ARG A 183 19.60 -20.07 -15.83
CA ARG A 183 19.60 -20.24 -14.36
C ARG A 183 19.02 -19.03 -13.64
N TRP A 184 19.39 -17.82 -14.05
CA TRP A 184 18.84 -16.60 -13.49
C TRP A 184 17.33 -16.48 -13.71
N LYS A 185 16.84 -16.78 -14.92
CA LYS A 185 15.39 -16.83 -15.21
C LYS A 185 14.67 -17.87 -14.36
N GLN A 186 15.28 -19.03 -14.13
CA GLN A 186 14.70 -20.07 -13.28
C GLN A 186 14.64 -19.62 -11.82
N ALA A 187 15.74 -19.09 -11.27
CA ALA A 187 15.80 -18.58 -9.91
C ALA A 187 14.79 -17.43 -9.70
N ALA A 188 14.65 -16.52 -10.67
CA ALA A 188 13.63 -15.47 -10.63
C ALA A 188 12.20 -16.04 -10.59
N ARG A 189 11.90 -17.06 -11.42
CA ARG A 189 10.60 -17.75 -11.40
C ARG A 189 10.33 -18.49 -10.09
N GLU A 190 11.35 -19.15 -9.53
CA GLU A 190 11.23 -19.84 -8.24
C GLU A 190 11.04 -18.85 -7.08
N LEU A 191 11.71 -17.69 -7.14
CA LEU A 191 11.52 -16.60 -6.20
C LEU A 191 10.11 -16.00 -6.32
N ASP A 192 9.63 -15.70 -7.53
CA ASP A 192 8.28 -15.20 -7.76
C ASP A 192 7.23 -16.21 -7.32
N LYS A 193 7.46 -17.50 -7.61
CA LYS A 193 6.61 -18.59 -7.14
C LYS A 193 6.59 -18.67 -5.62
N SER A 194 7.75 -18.62 -4.96
CA SER A 194 7.86 -18.63 -3.50
C SER A 194 7.21 -17.38 -2.90
N ARG A 195 7.36 -16.21 -3.52
CA ARG A 195 6.68 -15.00 -3.07
C ARG A 195 5.16 -15.11 -3.21
N SER A 196 4.68 -15.67 -4.31
CA SER A 196 3.25 -15.93 -4.54
C SER A 196 2.66 -17.02 -3.64
N GLN A 197 3.45 -18.02 -3.23
CA GLN A 197 3.01 -19.14 -2.40
C GLN A 197 3.18 -18.88 -0.89
N SER A 198 4.25 -18.18 -0.49
CA SER A 198 4.57 -17.86 0.91
C SER A 198 3.91 -16.57 1.38
N GLN A 199 3.53 -15.66 0.46
CA GLN A 199 2.64 -14.53 0.73
C GLN A 199 1.33 -14.71 -0.03
N GLY A 200 0.65 -15.85 0.18
CA GLY A 200 -0.78 -15.88 -0.05
C GLY A 200 -1.42 -14.90 0.92
N PHE A 201 -1.43 -13.60 0.56
CA PHE A 201 -2.15 -12.59 1.32
C PHE A 201 -3.54 -13.16 1.57
N TYR A 202 -4.00 -13.06 2.81
CA TYR A 202 -5.32 -13.48 3.18
C TYR A 202 -6.32 -12.74 2.26
N GLN A 203 -6.82 -13.43 1.23
CA GLN A 203 -7.64 -12.82 0.19
C GLN A 203 -9.07 -12.73 0.69
N VAL A 204 -9.34 -11.64 1.39
CA VAL A 204 -10.69 -11.20 1.71
C VAL A 204 -11.36 -10.76 0.42
N THR A 205 -12.48 -11.40 0.09
CA THR A 205 -13.31 -11.00 -1.06
C THR A 205 -14.15 -9.78 -0.68
N ASP A 206 -14.51 -8.97 -1.68
CA ASP A 206 -15.36 -7.79 -1.46
C ASP A 206 -16.72 -8.20 -0.89
N ASN A 207 -17.29 -9.31 -1.37
CA ASN A 207 -18.56 -9.84 -0.85
C ASN A 207 -18.48 -10.18 0.63
N TYR A 208 -17.36 -10.76 1.09
CA TYR A 208 -17.19 -11.09 2.50
C TYR A 208 -17.10 -9.82 3.37
N LEU A 209 -16.41 -8.77 2.93
CA LEU A 209 -16.44 -7.47 3.63
C LEU A 209 -17.82 -6.84 3.64
N ILE A 210 -18.53 -6.91 2.51
CA ILE A 210 -19.89 -6.39 2.37
C ILE A 210 -20.81 -7.13 3.35
N GLU A 211 -20.70 -8.45 3.48
CA GLU A 211 -21.47 -9.27 4.42
C GLU A 211 -21.18 -8.89 5.88
N LEU A 212 -19.91 -8.79 6.27
CA LEU A 212 -19.52 -8.40 7.64
C LEU A 212 -20.03 -6.99 7.97
N THR A 213 -19.87 -6.05 7.04
CA THR A 213 -20.35 -4.66 7.19
C THR A 213 -21.87 -4.60 7.27
N THR A 214 -22.57 -5.37 6.44
CA THR A 214 -24.03 -5.44 6.42
C THR A 214 -24.57 -6.05 7.72
N ARG A 215 -23.90 -7.09 8.25
CA ARG A 215 -24.23 -7.67 9.55
C ARG A 215 -24.04 -6.66 10.68
N LEU A 216 -22.93 -5.92 10.68
CA LEU A 216 -22.68 -4.88 11.68
C LEU A 216 -23.73 -3.77 11.61
N ARG A 217 -24.10 -3.32 10.39
CA ARG A 217 -25.20 -2.35 10.18
C ARG A 217 -26.53 -2.87 10.74
N TYR A 218 -26.86 -4.13 10.46
CA TYR A 218 -28.07 -4.77 10.95
C TYR A 218 -28.11 -4.83 12.48
N ASN A 219 -27.00 -5.23 13.12
CA ASN A 219 -26.90 -5.30 14.57
C ASN A 219 -27.04 -3.92 15.22
N ILE A 220 -26.35 -2.91 14.69
CA ILE A 220 -26.48 -1.51 15.15
C ILE A 220 -27.92 -1.01 14.99
N ARG A 221 -28.58 -1.31 13.87
CA ARG A 221 -29.97 -0.92 13.63
C ARG A 221 -30.93 -1.57 14.62
N ASN A 222 -30.83 -2.88 14.81
CA ASN A 222 -31.70 -3.62 15.71
C ASN A 222 -31.51 -3.18 17.16
N PHE A 223 -30.26 -3.01 17.60
CA PHE A 223 -29.94 -2.47 18.92
C PHE A 223 -30.62 -1.09 19.13
N ALA A 224 -30.48 -0.20 18.16
CA ALA A 224 -31.06 1.13 18.26
C ALA A 224 -32.59 1.10 18.30
N LEU A 225 -33.23 0.25 17.50
CA LEU A 225 -34.69 0.08 17.52
C LEU A 225 -35.15 -0.54 18.84
N GLN A 226 -34.50 -1.59 19.31
CA GLN A 226 -34.91 -2.33 20.51
C GLN A 226 -34.86 -1.47 21.78
N TYR A 227 -33.85 -0.62 21.90
CA TYR A 227 -33.58 0.10 23.15
C TYR A 227 -33.93 1.58 23.13
N PHE A 228 -34.05 2.21 21.96
CA PHE A 228 -34.27 3.65 21.83
C PHE A 228 -35.56 4.01 21.08
N ASP A 229 -36.30 3.03 20.56
CA ASP A 229 -37.62 3.28 19.98
C ASP A 229 -38.68 3.46 21.08
N GLY A 230 -39.66 4.31 20.81
CA GLY A 230 -40.73 4.67 21.72
C GLY A 230 -40.49 5.93 22.58
N GLU A 231 -41.47 6.20 23.45
CA GLU A 231 -41.51 7.40 24.29
C GLU A 231 -40.50 7.32 25.44
N LEU A 232 -39.74 8.40 25.66
CA LEU A 232 -38.85 8.52 26.83
C LEU A 232 -39.66 8.47 28.11
N LYS A 233 -39.27 7.59 29.04
CA LYS A 233 -39.86 7.53 30.37
C LYS A 233 -39.23 8.61 31.24
N GLY A 234 -40.06 9.51 31.77
CA GLY A 234 -39.64 10.51 32.75
C GLY A 234 -39.36 11.90 32.19
N PRO A 235 -38.82 12.81 33.01
CA PRO A 235 -38.48 14.16 32.58
C PRO A 235 -37.44 14.10 31.46
N ARG A 236 -37.57 14.98 30.47
CA ARG A 236 -36.64 15.02 29.34
C ARG A 236 -35.21 15.17 29.88
N PRO A 237 -34.29 14.27 29.49
CA PRO A 237 -32.91 14.38 29.91
C PRO A 237 -32.39 15.76 29.48
N ARG A 238 -31.78 16.49 30.42
CA ARG A 238 -31.02 17.68 30.04
C ARG A 238 -29.86 17.19 29.20
N PHE A 239 -29.85 17.59 27.95
CA PHE A 239 -28.73 17.28 27.08
C PHE A 239 -27.59 18.25 27.41
N ASP A 240 -26.90 17.97 28.51
CA ASP A 240 -25.64 18.61 28.83
C ASP A 240 -24.61 18.05 27.86
N LYS A 241 -24.59 18.60 26.64
CA LYS A 241 -23.83 18.13 25.47
C LYS A 241 -22.47 17.60 25.92
N PRO A 242 -22.29 16.28 26.03
CA PRO A 242 -21.00 15.75 26.41
C PRO A 242 -20.04 16.19 25.32
N LYS A 243 -18.85 16.70 25.67
CA LYS A 243 -17.82 17.07 24.69
C LYS A 243 -17.55 15.96 23.66
N VAL A 244 -17.78 14.71 24.09
CA VAL A 244 -17.69 13.49 23.31
C VAL A 244 -18.73 13.41 22.19
N TRP A 245 -19.96 13.88 22.40
CA TRP A 245 -21.01 13.90 21.37
C TRP A 245 -20.62 14.80 20.21
N ASP A 246 -20.25 16.04 20.51
CA ASP A 246 -19.88 17.04 19.50
C ASP A 246 -18.69 16.56 18.66
N LYS A 247 -17.71 15.89 19.29
CA LYS A 247 -16.57 15.28 18.60
C LYS A 247 -16.99 14.34 17.45
N TYR A 248 -18.08 13.58 17.63
CA TYR A 248 -18.49 12.55 16.66
C TYR A 248 -19.62 12.99 15.73
N MET A 249 -20.53 13.84 16.20
CA MET A 249 -21.78 14.12 15.48
C MET A 249 -21.72 15.38 14.59
N GLN A 250 -20.72 16.25 14.75
CA GLN A 250 -20.59 17.51 14.00
C GLN A 250 -20.68 17.37 12.47
N THR A 251 -20.23 16.25 11.91
CA THR A 251 -20.21 16.03 10.45
C THR A 251 -21.34 15.13 9.96
N THR A 252 -22.22 14.67 10.86
CA THR A 252 -23.30 13.71 10.58
C THR A 252 -24.61 14.41 10.23
N THR A 253 -24.76 15.65 10.66
CA THR A 253 -25.89 16.53 10.36
C THR A 253 -25.35 17.84 9.78
N PRO A 254 -25.98 18.43 8.74
CA PRO A 254 -25.56 19.72 8.20
C PRO A 254 -25.61 20.85 9.24
N GLU A 255 -26.50 20.75 10.24
CA GLU A 255 -26.64 21.71 11.33
C GLU A 255 -26.42 21.04 12.71
N PRO A 256 -25.50 21.55 13.54
CA PRO A 256 -25.21 20.98 14.87
C PRO A 256 -26.41 20.95 15.84
N LEU A 257 -27.41 21.81 15.62
CA LEU A 257 -28.60 21.92 16.47
C LEU A 257 -29.64 20.82 16.21
N ASP A 258 -29.56 20.13 15.06
CA ASP A 258 -30.56 19.12 14.72
C ASP A 258 -30.33 17.78 15.41
N CYS A 259 -29.08 17.45 15.75
CA CYS A 259 -28.74 16.21 16.47
C CYS A 259 -29.51 16.03 17.78
N GLU A 260 -29.61 17.10 18.58
CA GLU A 260 -30.38 17.08 19.84
C GLU A 260 -31.88 16.88 19.57
N ALA A 261 -32.41 17.55 18.55
CA ALA A 261 -33.79 17.39 18.12
C ALA A 261 -34.10 15.95 17.69
N PHE A 262 -33.17 15.30 16.98
CA PHE A 262 -33.30 13.89 16.63
C PHE A 262 -33.34 12.99 17.88
N MET A 263 -32.43 13.22 18.84
CA MET A 263 -32.33 12.40 20.06
C MET A 263 -33.57 12.50 20.95
N ILE A 264 -34.30 13.61 20.96
CA ILE A 264 -35.55 13.75 21.74
C ILE A 264 -36.81 13.36 20.97
N SER A 265 -36.69 13.05 19.68
CA SER A 265 -37.82 12.69 18.81
C SER A 265 -38.02 11.18 18.69
N GLU A 266 -39.04 10.77 17.94
CA GLU A 266 -39.25 9.38 17.51
C GLU A 266 -38.14 8.88 16.56
N ARG A 267 -37.32 9.79 16.01
CA ARG A 267 -36.18 9.47 15.15
C ARG A 267 -34.88 9.16 15.91
N ARG A 268 -34.96 9.09 17.25
CA ARG A 268 -33.82 8.78 18.13
C ARG A 268 -33.08 7.50 17.75
N PRO A 269 -33.74 6.38 17.36
CA PRO A 269 -33.02 5.20 16.89
C PRO A 269 -32.07 5.51 15.73
N SER A 270 -32.47 6.33 14.76
CA SER A 270 -31.60 6.72 13.63
C SER A 270 -30.39 7.53 14.09
N ALA A 271 -30.57 8.43 15.06
CA ALA A 271 -29.48 9.23 15.61
C ALA A 271 -28.50 8.40 16.43
N VAL A 272 -28.99 7.43 17.20
CA VAL A 272 -28.14 6.47 17.93
C VAL A 272 -27.33 5.60 16.97
N GLN A 273 -27.94 5.11 15.88
CA GLN A 273 -27.20 4.40 14.84
C GLN A 273 -26.07 5.25 14.26
N ALA A 274 -26.38 6.50 13.92
CA ALA A 274 -25.42 7.46 13.38
C ALA A 274 -24.26 7.73 14.34
N PHE A 275 -24.57 7.93 15.62
CA PHE A 275 -23.58 8.10 16.69
C PHE A 275 -22.69 6.86 16.82
N LEU A 276 -23.26 5.65 16.89
CA LEU A 276 -22.49 4.42 17.00
C LEU A 276 -21.53 4.25 15.83
N TRP A 277 -21.98 4.49 14.59
CA TRP A 277 -21.09 4.44 13.43
C TRP A 277 -19.95 5.45 13.51
N ARG A 278 -20.23 6.69 13.90
CA ARG A 278 -19.19 7.72 14.08
C ARG A 278 -18.21 7.36 15.18
N PHE A 279 -18.70 6.83 16.29
CA PHE A 279 -17.87 6.35 17.39
C PHE A 279 -16.96 5.21 16.93
N LEU A 280 -17.50 4.20 16.24
CA LEU A 280 -16.73 3.06 15.76
C LEU A 280 -15.65 3.50 14.74
N VAL A 281 -15.98 4.39 13.81
CA VAL A 281 -14.99 4.96 12.88
C VAL A 281 -13.94 5.81 13.59
N GLY A 282 -14.33 6.55 14.62
CA GLY A 282 -13.44 7.43 15.36
C GLY A 282 -12.54 6.74 16.40
N GLU A 283 -12.96 5.59 16.95
CA GLU A 283 -12.28 4.97 18.10
C GLU A 283 -11.88 3.50 17.88
N VAL A 284 -12.45 2.82 16.88
CA VAL A 284 -12.21 1.38 16.59
C VAL A 284 -11.48 1.19 15.28
N PHE A 285 -12.05 1.62 14.16
CA PHE A 285 -11.45 1.43 12.83
C PHE A 285 -10.13 2.23 12.72
N ASP A 286 -9.10 1.66 12.09
CA ASP A 286 -7.73 2.22 12.00
C ASP A 286 -7.03 2.41 13.37
N HIS A 287 -7.61 1.93 14.47
CA HIS A 287 -7.02 2.03 15.82
C HIS A 287 -6.38 0.72 16.29
N PHE A 288 -6.45 -0.34 15.48
CA PHE A 288 -5.81 -1.64 15.74
C PHE A 288 -6.17 -2.20 17.11
N ARG A 289 -7.43 -2.01 17.54
CA ARG A 289 -7.90 -2.44 18.88
C ARG A 289 -7.82 -3.96 19.07
N TRP A 290 -7.85 -4.69 17.96
CA TRP A 290 -7.64 -6.13 17.93
C TRP A 290 -6.21 -6.55 18.31
N ALA A 291 -5.23 -5.64 18.31
CA ALA A 291 -3.83 -5.90 18.64
C ALA A 291 -3.49 -5.75 20.14
N GLY A 292 -4.50 -5.52 21.00
CA GLY A 292 -4.31 -5.31 22.44
C GLY A 292 -3.37 -4.12 22.72
N GLU A 293 -2.38 -4.30 23.58
CA GLU A 293 -1.37 -3.28 23.93
C GLU A 293 -0.57 -2.77 22.72
N LEU A 294 -0.34 -3.63 21.72
CA LEU A 294 0.41 -3.26 20.52
C LEU A 294 -0.37 -2.30 19.62
N GLY A 295 -1.70 -2.22 19.77
CA GLY A 295 -2.57 -1.38 18.94
C GLY A 295 -2.17 0.09 18.95
N ILE A 296 -1.78 0.63 20.12
CA ILE A 296 -1.33 2.02 20.24
C ILE A 296 -0.04 2.25 19.45
N THR A 297 0.93 1.35 19.59
CA THR A 297 2.21 1.43 18.88
C THR A 297 2.02 1.29 17.38
N LEU A 298 1.21 0.32 16.93
CA LEU A 298 0.88 0.12 15.52
C LEU A 298 0.19 1.34 14.93
N ARG A 299 -0.78 1.93 15.65
CA ARG A 299 -1.44 3.17 15.23
C ARG A 299 -0.44 4.31 15.05
N ASN A 300 0.48 4.49 15.99
CA ASN A 300 1.49 5.55 15.90
C ASN A 300 2.43 5.32 14.71
N MET A 301 2.85 4.07 14.46
CA MET A 301 3.63 3.73 13.26
C MET A 301 2.83 3.99 11.98
N CYS A 302 1.54 3.64 11.96
CA CYS A 302 0.67 3.91 10.81
C CYS A 302 0.54 5.40 10.54
N LEU A 303 0.35 6.23 11.57
CA LEU A 303 0.32 7.69 11.40
C LEU A 303 1.64 8.22 10.84
N PHE A 304 2.78 7.72 11.32
CA PHE A 304 4.09 8.15 10.82
C PHE A 304 4.37 7.71 9.37
N LEU A 305 3.93 6.51 8.99
CA LEU A 305 4.21 5.92 7.68
C LEU A 305 3.12 6.23 6.63
N ARG A 306 2.01 6.86 7.03
CA ARG A 306 0.89 7.18 6.14
C ARG A 306 1.34 8.22 5.10
N PRO A 307 1.15 7.97 3.79
CA PRO A 307 1.49 8.93 2.74
C PRO A 307 0.79 10.28 2.95
N GLU A 308 1.49 11.39 2.70
CA GLU A 308 1.02 12.76 3.00
C GLU A 308 -0.29 13.10 2.28
N GLY A 309 -0.49 12.63 1.04
CA GLY A 309 -1.74 12.83 0.29
C GLY A 309 -2.98 12.15 0.89
N GLN A 310 -2.86 11.33 1.94
CA GLN A 310 -4.00 10.67 2.59
C GLN A 310 -4.59 11.45 3.77
N TYR A 311 -3.93 12.53 4.21
CA TYR A 311 -4.51 13.37 5.27
C TYR A 311 -5.69 14.17 4.70
N PRO A 312 -6.82 14.27 5.45
CA PRO A 312 -7.98 15.04 5.01
C PRO A 312 -7.66 16.50 4.63
N ASP A 313 -6.63 17.07 5.26
CA ASP A 313 -6.21 18.46 5.09
C ASP A 313 -5.07 18.61 4.06
N SER A 314 -4.59 17.51 3.47
CA SER A 314 -3.51 17.54 2.50
C SER A 314 -4.01 17.92 1.12
N ASN A 315 -3.35 18.90 0.50
CA ASN A 315 -3.55 19.25 -0.90
C ASN A 315 -2.73 18.37 -1.85
N GLU A 316 -1.90 17.46 -1.32
CA GLU A 316 -1.02 16.64 -2.13
C GLU A 316 -1.77 15.47 -2.76
N PRO A 317 -1.49 15.16 -4.05
CA PRO A 317 -2.10 14.00 -4.69
C PRO A 317 -1.60 12.71 -4.04
N ILE A 318 -2.52 11.77 -3.81
CA ILE A 318 -2.15 10.43 -3.35
C ILE A 318 -1.30 9.75 -4.42
N ILE A 319 -0.06 9.40 -4.10
CA ILE A 319 0.84 8.64 -4.97
C ILE A 319 0.46 7.16 -4.86
N PRO A 320 -0.08 6.51 -5.91
CA PRO A 320 -0.60 5.14 -5.83
C PRO A 320 0.41 4.11 -5.34
N GLU A 321 1.69 4.28 -5.71
CA GLU A 321 2.75 3.34 -5.34
C GLU A 321 3.15 3.44 -3.86
N GLU A 322 3.07 4.62 -3.26
CA GLU A 322 3.33 4.82 -1.82
C GLU A 322 2.18 4.24 -0.99
N GLU A 323 0.94 4.53 -1.41
CA GLU A 323 -0.26 3.95 -0.80
C GLU A 323 -0.23 2.43 -0.87
N ARG A 324 0.12 1.85 -2.02
CA ARG A 324 0.28 0.40 -2.20
C ARG A 324 1.31 -0.19 -1.24
N LYS A 325 2.49 0.41 -1.14
CA LYS A 325 3.55 -0.06 -0.23
C LYS A 325 3.13 0.05 1.24
N PHE A 326 2.46 1.13 1.61
CA PHE A 326 1.92 1.33 2.95
C PHE A 326 0.86 0.28 3.31
N GLN A 327 -0.11 0.03 2.43
CA GLN A 327 -1.13 -1.00 2.65
C GLN A 327 -0.53 -2.41 2.70
N ALA A 328 0.44 -2.72 1.83
CA ALA A 328 1.17 -3.99 1.89
C ALA A 328 1.93 -4.16 3.22
N TRP A 329 2.49 -3.09 3.76
CA TRP A 329 3.12 -3.09 5.09
C TRP A 329 2.11 -3.31 6.21
N ILE A 330 0.94 -2.65 6.19
CA ILE A 330 -0.14 -2.87 7.17
C ILE A 330 -0.58 -4.34 7.12
N ALA A 331 -0.85 -4.88 5.94
CA ALA A 331 -1.30 -6.26 5.76
C ALA A 331 -0.26 -7.27 6.29
N GLY A 332 1.01 -7.08 5.93
CA GLY A 332 2.10 -7.93 6.39
C GLY A 332 2.32 -7.85 7.90
N THR A 333 2.28 -6.64 8.47
CA THR A 333 2.42 -6.43 9.91
C THR A 333 1.25 -7.04 10.68
N THR A 334 0.04 -6.88 10.16
CA THR A 334 -1.17 -7.49 10.74
C THR A 334 -1.05 -9.01 10.80
N ALA A 335 -0.62 -9.65 9.71
CA ALA A 335 -0.40 -11.10 9.68
C ALA A 335 0.61 -11.56 10.73
N MET A 336 1.75 -10.86 10.86
CA MET A 336 2.78 -11.18 11.86
C MET A 336 2.27 -11.02 13.31
N VAL A 337 1.51 -9.95 13.59
CA VAL A 337 0.96 -9.70 14.93
C VAL A 337 -0.05 -10.79 15.30
N LEU A 338 -0.93 -11.17 14.37
CA LEU A 338 -1.91 -12.24 14.58
C LEU A 338 -1.23 -13.60 14.79
N GLU A 339 -0.17 -13.91 14.03
CA GLU A 339 0.61 -15.14 14.20
C GLU A 339 1.31 -15.17 15.57
N ALA A 340 1.96 -14.07 15.96
CA ALA A 340 2.61 -13.95 17.26
C ALA A 340 1.60 -14.07 18.42
N GLY A 341 0.41 -13.47 18.27
CA GLY A 341 -0.69 -13.55 19.23
C GLY A 341 -1.31 -14.95 19.34
N SER A 342 -1.25 -15.75 18.28
CA SER A 342 -1.77 -17.12 18.25
C SER A 342 -0.91 -18.15 18.99
N THR A 343 0.30 -17.77 19.43
CA THR A 343 1.15 -18.66 20.25
C THR A 343 0.51 -18.91 21.62
N SER A 344 0.41 -20.18 22.05
CA SER A 344 -0.45 -20.57 23.19
C SER A 344 -0.19 -19.85 24.51
N LYS A 345 1.06 -19.41 24.74
CA LYS A 345 1.42 -18.65 25.95
C LYS A 345 0.97 -17.19 25.91
N LYS A 346 0.88 -16.58 24.73
CA LYS A 346 0.55 -15.15 24.55
C LYS A 346 -0.93 -14.93 24.22
N SER A 347 -1.61 -15.94 23.69
CA SER A 347 -3.00 -15.86 23.25
C SER A 347 -3.98 -15.43 24.36
N LYS A 348 -3.80 -15.94 25.59
CA LYS A 348 -4.68 -15.57 26.71
C LYS A 348 -4.53 -14.10 27.10
N ALA A 349 -3.30 -13.64 27.35
CA ALA A 349 -3.04 -12.24 27.71
C ALA A 349 -3.48 -11.28 26.60
N PHE A 350 -3.27 -11.66 25.34
CA PHE A 350 -3.71 -10.87 24.18
C PHE A 350 -5.24 -10.73 24.15
N THR A 351 -5.97 -11.83 24.36
CA THR A 351 -7.44 -11.84 24.38
C THR A 351 -8.00 -11.05 25.56
N GLU A 352 -7.41 -11.19 26.75
CA GLU A 352 -7.81 -10.43 27.94
C GLU A 352 -7.64 -8.92 27.72
N GLN A 353 -6.54 -8.49 27.10
CA GLN A 353 -6.32 -7.08 26.83
C GLN A 353 -7.28 -6.50 25.78
N VAL A 354 -7.62 -7.29 24.76
CA VAL A 354 -8.65 -6.91 23.79
C VAL A 354 -10.00 -6.77 24.50
N GLN A 355 -10.33 -7.68 25.41
CA GLN A 355 -11.58 -7.62 26.18
C GLN A 355 -11.66 -6.37 27.08
N VAL A 356 -10.59 -6.03 27.80
CA VAL A 356 -10.51 -4.79 28.60
C VAL A 356 -10.72 -3.55 27.72
N THR A 357 -10.18 -3.58 26.50
CA THR A 357 -10.37 -2.49 25.54
C THR A 357 -11.83 -2.38 25.08
N ILE A 358 -12.49 -3.50 24.79
CA ILE A 358 -13.91 -3.56 24.44
C ILE A 358 -14.78 -3.01 25.58
N GLU A 359 -14.51 -3.41 26.82
CA GLU A 359 -15.23 -2.90 28.00
C GLU A 359 -15.05 -1.39 28.20
N SER A 360 -13.84 -0.88 27.96
CA SER A 360 -13.56 0.55 28.01
C SER A 360 -14.32 1.33 26.92
N LEU A 361 -14.38 0.79 25.70
CA LEU A 361 -15.16 1.39 24.60
C LEU A 361 -16.67 1.33 24.88
N ASN A 362 -17.17 0.21 25.40
CA ASN A 362 -18.57 0.06 25.80
C ASN A 362 -18.95 1.13 26.83
N ARG A 363 -18.13 1.32 27.86
CA ARG A 363 -18.35 2.37 28.87
C ARG A 363 -18.44 3.77 28.24
N LYS A 364 -17.53 4.13 27.32
CA LYS A 364 -17.56 5.42 26.62
C LYS A 364 -18.82 5.62 25.77
N VAL A 365 -19.32 4.56 25.13
CA VAL A 365 -20.58 4.62 24.37
C VAL A 365 -21.73 4.93 25.32
N ARG A 366 -21.82 4.15 26.41
CA ARG A 366 -22.86 4.25 27.43
C ARG A 366 -22.91 5.61 28.12
N GLU A 367 -21.76 6.19 28.45
CA GLU A 367 -21.64 7.55 28.99
C GLU A 367 -22.40 8.59 28.17
N VAL A 368 -22.54 8.36 26.86
CA VAL A 368 -23.22 9.28 25.94
C VAL A 368 -24.69 8.92 25.76
N ILE A 369 -25.02 7.65 25.54
CA ILE A 369 -26.37 7.25 25.09
C ILE A 369 -27.29 6.75 26.20
N ASP A 370 -26.79 6.38 27.39
CA ASP A 370 -27.62 5.78 28.47
C ASP A 370 -28.77 6.70 28.90
N HIS A 371 -28.58 8.02 28.82
CA HIS A 371 -29.62 9.02 29.14
C HIS A 371 -30.86 8.96 28.23
N PHE A 372 -30.78 8.23 27.12
CA PHE A 372 -31.79 8.20 26.06
C PHE A 372 -32.49 6.86 25.88
N VAL A 373 -32.11 5.87 26.69
CA VAL A 373 -32.63 4.51 26.66
C VAL A 373 -34.10 4.50 27.11
N VAL A 374 -34.94 3.76 26.39
CA VAL A 374 -36.38 3.58 26.69
C VAL A 374 -36.63 2.28 27.45
N VAL A 375 -35.91 1.23 27.05
CA VAL A 375 -35.96 -0.10 27.62
C VAL A 375 -34.56 -0.44 28.09
N GLU A 376 -34.35 -0.57 29.40
CA GLU A 376 -33.06 -1.03 29.94
C GLU A 376 -33.24 -2.45 30.45
N ASP A 377 -32.54 -3.40 29.84
CA ASP A 377 -32.47 -4.79 30.29
C ASP A 377 -31.02 -5.26 30.41
N GLN A 378 -30.83 -6.49 30.91
CA GLN A 378 -29.49 -7.08 31.04
C GLN A 378 -28.79 -7.31 29.69
N GLY A 379 -29.55 -7.37 28.58
CA GLY A 379 -29.04 -7.53 27.23
C GLY A 379 -28.42 -6.25 26.66
N TYR A 380 -28.88 -5.07 27.08
CA TYR A 380 -28.45 -3.78 26.54
C TYR A 380 -26.92 -3.60 26.53
N ALA A 381 -26.27 -3.78 27.69
CA ALA A 381 -24.82 -3.63 27.80
C ALA A 381 -24.04 -4.72 27.04
N LEU A 382 -24.60 -5.93 26.95
CA LEU A 382 -24.01 -7.06 26.22
C LEU A 382 -24.09 -6.85 24.72
N GLU A 383 -25.19 -6.28 24.21
CA GLU A 383 -25.34 -5.98 22.79
C GLU A 383 -24.39 -4.88 22.32
N ILE A 384 -24.15 -3.84 23.13
CA ILE A 384 -23.11 -2.83 22.82
C ILE A 384 -21.73 -3.50 22.76
N ALA A 385 -21.39 -4.32 23.75
CA ALA A 385 -20.11 -5.03 23.76
C ALA A 385 -19.95 -5.91 22.51
N ARG A 386 -21.02 -6.61 22.10
CA ARG A 386 -21.04 -7.41 20.88
C ARG A 386 -20.86 -6.58 19.61
N ILE A 387 -21.51 -5.42 19.50
CA ILE A 387 -21.33 -4.49 18.37
C ILE A 387 -19.87 -4.04 18.28
N VAL A 388 -19.27 -3.64 19.41
CA VAL A 388 -17.86 -3.24 19.46
C VAL A 388 -16.94 -4.40 19.09
N GLU A 389 -17.19 -5.61 19.61
CA GLU A 389 -16.43 -6.81 19.27
C GLU A 389 -16.51 -7.13 17.77
N GLU A 390 -17.70 -7.08 17.17
CA GLU A 390 -17.88 -7.29 15.73
C GLU A 390 -17.16 -6.22 14.89
N ALA A 391 -17.14 -4.96 15.33
CA ALA A 391 -16.38 -3.89 14.69
C ALA A 391 -14.86 -4.10 14.79
N VAL A 392 -14.36 -4.55 15.95
CA VAL A 392 -12.94 -4.90 16.15
C VAL A 392 -12.54 -6.07 15.24
N LYS A 393 -13.39 -7.09 15.11
CA LYS A 393 -13.19 -8.20 14.17
C LYS A 393 -13.17 -7.71 12.72
N LEU A 394 -14.10 -6.83 12.34
CA LEU A 394 -14.11 -6.24 11.00
C LEU A 394 -12.85 -5.40 10.71
N ASP A 395 -12.39 -4.60 11.67
CA ASP A 395 -11.13 -3.84 11.55
C ASP A 395 -9.92 -4.76 11.36
N THR A 396 -9.91 -5.91 12.04
CA THR A 396 -8.88 -6.95 11.86
C THR A 396 -8.86 -7.44 10.41
N GLU A 397 -10.02 -7.76 9.85
CA GLU A 397 -10.17 -8.30 8.49
C GLU A 397 -9.87 -7.24 7.41
N ILE A 398 -10.18 -5.97 7.67
CA ILE A 398 -9.76 -4.85 6.83
C ILE A 398 -8.24 -4.71 6.87
N SER A 399 -7.62 -4.73 8.05
CA SER A 399 -6.17 -4.57 8.24
C SER A 399 -5.34 -5.70 7.61
N ARG A 400 -5.95 -6.85 7.30
CA ARG A 400 -5.29 -7.97 6.60
C ARG A 400 -5.18 -7.77 5.09
N GLN A 401 -5.89 -6.80 4.52
CA GLN A 401 -5.92 -6.60 3.08
C GLN A 401 -4.81 -5.69 2.61
N ALA A 402 -4.26 -6.01 1.45
CA ALA A 402 -3.35 -5.13 0.74
C ALA A 402 -4.08 -4.01 -0.03
N ALA A 403 -5.41 -3.99 -0.01
CA ALA A 403 -6.25 -2.91 -0.55
C ALA A 403 -6.62 -1.93 0.56
N ARG A 404 -6.78 -0.65 0.23
CA ARG A 404 -7.27 0.34 1.18
C ARG A 404 -8.80 0.27 1.25
N VAL A 405 -9.33 0.13 2.45
CA VAL A 405 -10.76 0.32 2.74
C VAL A 405 -10.93 1.65 3.46
N GLU A 406 -11.91 2.44 3.06
CA GLU A 406 -12.21 3.73 3.66
C GLU A 406 -13.68 3.83 4.05
N TRP A 407 -13.92 4.36 5.25
CA TRP A 407 -15.25 4.75 5.72
C TRP A 407 -15.50 6.19 5.31
N VAL A 408 -16.49 6.40 4.45
CA VAL A 408 -16.78 7.70 3.85
C VAL A 408 -18.04 8.28 4.46
N PHE A 409 -17.91 9.48 5.00
CA PHE A 409 -19.01 10.36 5.35
C PHE A 409 -19.03 11.55 4.38
N PRO A 410 -20.15 12.27 4.27
CA PRO A 410 -20.16 13.50 3.48
C PRO A 410 -19.12 14.49 4.01
N ALA A 411 -18.50 15.24 3.11
CA ALA A 411 -17.65 16.34 3.48
C ALA A 411 -18.45 17.36 4.32
N PRO A 412 -17.81 18.06 5.27
CA PRO A 412 -18.46 19.12 6.02
C PRO A 412 -18.90 20.22 5.04
N ALA A 413 -20.20 20.24 4.74
CA ALA A 413 -20.82 21.21 3.85
C ALA A 413 -22.08 21.74 4.54
N LYS A 414 -22.43 22.99 4.21
CA LYS A 414 -23.65 23.63 4.73
C LYS A 414 -24.90 22.86 4.33
N GLU A 415 -24.89 22.26 3.15
CA GLU A 415 -25.99 21.46 2.61
C GLU A 415 -25.44 20.19 1.99
N ILE A 416 -26.00 19.04 2.39
CA ILE A 416 -25.67 17.73 1.85
C ILE A 416 -26.87 17.28 1.02
N LEU A 417 -26.72 17.20 -0.29
CA LEU A 417 -27.80 16.74 -1.17
C LEU A 417 -27.75 15.21 -1.32
N PHE A 418 -28.92 14.59 -1.44
CA PHE A 418 -29.05 13.18 -1.70
C PHE A 418 -28.49 12.83 -3.09
N ASP A 419 -27.57 11.88 -3.11
CA ASP A 419 -26.94 11.34 -4.32
C ASP A 419 -27.19 9.83 -4.38
N SER A 420 -28.01 9.38 -5.35
CA SER A 420 -28.39 7.97 -5.50
C SER A 420 -27.24 7.06 -5.91
N GLU A 421 -26.11 7.58 -6.41
CA GLU A 421 -24.96 6.75 -6.77
C GLU A 421 -24.19 6.27 -5.53
N VAL A 422 -24.18 7.07 -4.46
CA VAL A 422 -23.38 6.80 -3.26
C VAL A 422 -24.20 6.69 -1.98
N MET A 423 -25.48 7.07 -2.03
CA MET A 423 -26.41 7.06 -0.90
C MET A 423 -27.67 6.24 -1.20
N ARG A 424 -28.25 5.70 -0.14
CA ARG A 424 -29.59 5.10 -0.12
C ARG A 424 -30.38 5.67 1.05
N LEU A 425 -31.69 5.76 0.89
CA LEU A 425 -32.57 6.09 2.01
C LEU A 425 -32.66 4.93 3.00
N GLY A 426 -32.84 5.24 4.28
CA GLY A 426 -33.10 4.23 5.31
C GLY A 426 -34.39 3.46 5.04
N THR A 427 -34.49 2.23 5.57
CA THR A 427 -35.60 1.30 5.25
C THR A 427 -36.99 1.89 5.47
N VAL A 428 -37.15 2.77 6.47
CA VAL A 428 -38.43 3.44 6.79
C VAL A 428 -38.81 4.50 5.74
N GLU A 429 -37.83 5.12 5.08
CA GLU A 429 -38.04 6.19 4.10
C GLU A 429 -38.05 5.68 2.65
N ALA A 430 -37.54 4.48 2.39
CA ALA A 430 -37.40 3.91 1.05
C ALA A 430 -38.74 3.73 0.32
N GLU A 431 -39.85 3.66 1.05
CA GLU A 431 -41.21 3.59 0.49
C GLU A 431 -41.67 4.92 -0.11
N SER A 432 -41.09 6.03 0.34
CA SER A 432 -41.28 7.36 -0.24
C SER A 432 -40.31 7.55 -1.40
N LYS A 433 -40.81 7.72 -2.63
CA LYS A 433 -39.96 7.99 -3.81
C LYS A 433 -39.10 9.23 -3.55
N ALA A 434 -37.80 9.01 -3.28
CA ALA A 434 -36.83 10.09 -3.13
C ALA A 434 -36.87 10.98 -4.37
N LYS A 435 -37.01 12.29 -4.18
CA LYS A 435 -36.79 13.25 -5.28
C LYS A 435 -35.28 13.46 -5.39
N GLU A 436 -34.75 13.38 -6.61
CA GLU A 436 -33.38 13.81 -6.87
C GLU A 436 -33.18 15.22 -6.30
N LYS A 437 -32.12 15.43 -5.51
CA LYS A 437 -31.76 16.70 -4.83
C LYS A 437 -32.50 17.01 -3.51
N GLN A 438 -33.03 16.03 -2.80
CA GLN A 438 -33.50 16.27 -1.42
C GLN A 438 -32.33 16.54 -0.47
N LEU A 439 -32.52 17.43 0.51
CA LEU A 439 -31.52 17.70 1.54
C LEU A 439 -31.44 16.53 2.53
N VAL A 440 -30.25 15.98 2.70
CA VAL A 440 -29.94 14.98 3.72
C VAL A 440 -29.93 15.67 5.09
N ARG A 441 -30.75 15.15 6.00
CA ARG A 441 -30.88 15.67 7.37
C ARG A 441 -29.98 14.92 8.34
N LEU A 442 -29.79 13.63 8.11
CA LEU A 442 -28.97 12.77 8.96
C LEU A 442 -28.30 11.68 8.14
N VAL A 443 -26.99 11.50 8.34
CA VAL A 443 -26.26 10.33 7.84
C VAL A 443 -26.34 9.21 8.86
N VAL A 444 -27.11 8.17 8.58
CA VAL A 444 -27.37 7.06 9.52
C VAL A 444 -26.21 6.09 9.58
N CYS A 445 -25.58 5.78 8.44
CA CYS A 445 -24.33 5.02 8.42
C CYS A 445 -23.42 5.40 7.23
N PRO A 446 -22.09 5.33 7.38
CA PRO A 446 -21.13 5.74 6.36
C PRO A 446 -21.16 4.81 5.16
N ALA A 447 -20.74 5.31 3.99
CA ALA A 447 -20.37 4.45 2.88
C ALA A 447 -19.06 3.71 3.19
N MET A 448 -18.87 2.56 2.54
CA MET A 448 -17.60 1.84 2.52
C MET A 448 -17.08 1.83 1.09
N ARG A 449 -15.88 2.37 0.86
CA ARG A 449 -15.20 2.30 -0.43
C ARG A 449 -13.91 1.51 -0.31
N LYS A 450 -13.46 0.96 -1.43
CA LYS A 450 -12.21 0.22 -1.55
C LYS A 450 -11.38 0.77 -2.68
N ARG A 451 -10.08 0.93 -2.47
CA ARG A 451 -9.10 1.26 -3.50
C ARG A 451 -8.05 0.16 -3.58
N GLY A 452 -7.74 -0.23 -4.82
CA GLY A 452 -6.88 -1.36 -5.10
C GLY A 452 -7.59 -2.71 -4.92
N LYS A 453 -6.96 -3.76 -5.46
CA LYS A 453 -7.42 -5.15 -5.35
C LYS A 453 -6.82 -5.80 -4.10
N SER A 454 -7.43 -6.89 -3.63
CA SER A 454 -6.91 -7.64 -2.47
C SER A 454 -5.49 -8.19 -2.69
N THR A 455 -5.02 -8.24 -3.94
CA THR A 455 -3.63 -8.59 -4.32
C THR A 455 -2.62 -7.46 -4.11
N GLY A 456 -3.10 -6.23 -3.84
CA GLY A 456 -2.28 -5.03 -3.76
C GLY A 456 -2.07 -4.34 -5.10
N ASP A 457 -2.82 -4.68 -6.14
CA ASP A 457 -2.74 -4.02 -7.46
C ASP A 457 -3.81 -2.92 -7.62
N ASP A 458 -3.74 -2.16 -8.72
CA ASP A 458 -4.82 -1.25 -9.17
C ASP A 458 -5.13 -0.04 -8.27
N PHE A 459 -4.12 0.46 -7.55
CA PHE A 459 -4.23 1.70 -6.76
C PHE A 459 -4.36 2.98 -7.59
N GLY A 460 -4.12 2.90 -8.90
CA GLY A 460 -4.33 4.02 -9.83
C GLY A 460 -5.78 4.25 -10.21
N ALA A 461 -6.67 3.28 -9.97
CA ALA A 461 -8.09 3.42 -10.22
C ALA A 461 -8.81 4.20 -9.11
N PRO A 462 -9.94 4.88 -9.41
CA PRO A 462 -10.81 5.46 -8.39
C PRO A 462 -11.27 4.43 -7.36
N SER A 463 -11.58 4.87 -6.13
CA SER A 463 -12.12 3.96 -5.13
C SER A 463 -13.51 3.46 -5.55
N THR A 464 -13.70 2.15 -5.50
CA THR A 464 -14.96 1.47 -5.82
C THR A 464 -15.86 1.48 -4.60
N LEU A 465 -17.13 1.84 -4.78
CA LEU A 465 -18.13 1.78 -3.71
C LEU A 465 -18.51 0.33 -3.43
N LEU A 466 -18.27 -0.13 -2.20
CA LEU A 466 -18.66 -1.47 -1.76
C LEU A 466 -20.03 -1.46 -1.09
N VAL A 467 -20.27 -0.48 -0.22
CA VAL A 467 -21.56 -0.33 0.47
C VAL A 467 -21.97 1.14 0.44
N PRO A 468 -23.18 1.47 -0.07
CA PRO A 468 -23.67 2.83 -0.10
C PRO A 468 -23.90 3.38 1.31
N MET A 469 -23.82 4.69 1.45
CA MET A 469 -24.19 5.42 2.66
C MET A 469 -25.69 5.28 2.90
N GLU A 470 -26.12 5.17 4.15
CA GLU A 470 -27.54 5.25 4.48
C GLU A 470 -27.84 6.61 5.10
N VAL A 471 -28.84 7.28 4.56
CA VAL A 471 -29.20 8.65 4.95
C VAL A 471 -30.70 8.76 5.20
N SER A 472 -31.06 9.77 5.98
CA SER A 472 -32.42 10.21 6.23
C SER A 472 -32.57 11.63 5.70
N CYS A 473 -33.58 11.86 4.88
CA CYS A 473 -33.89 13.17 4.32
C CYS A 473 -35.14 13.80 4.96
N GLU A 474 -35.78 13.09 5.89
CA GLU A 474 -36.94 13.58 6.62
C GLU A 474 -36.52 14.59 7.70
N PRO A 475 -37.19 15.76 7.78
CA PRO A 475 -36.95 16.69 8.86
C PRO A 475 -37.52 16.15 10.16
N VAL A 476 -36.87 16.47 11.29
CA VAL A 476 -37.47 16.27 12.61
C VAL A 476 -38.60 17.28 12.76
N VAL A 477 -39.84 16.79 12.89
CA VAL A 477 -40.99 17.65 13.20
C VAL A 477 -40.80 18.16 14.63
N ARG A 478 -40.27 19.38 14.79
CA ARG A 478 -40.23 20.06 16.08
C ARG A 478 -41.66 20.41 16.46
N ASN A 479 -42.31 19.55 17.24
CA ASN A 479 -43.62 19.88 17.80
C ASN A 479 -43.48 21.17 18.63
N GLU A 480 -44.02 22.30 18.17
CA GLU A 480 -43.91 23.58 18.88
C GLU A 480 -44.49 23.51 20.31
N ALA A 481 -45.48 22.64 20.54
CA ALA A 481 -46.00 22.33 21.86
C ALA A 481 -44.95 21.72 22.81
N SER A 482 -43.95 21.01 22.27
CA SER A 482 -42.82 20.46 23.01
C SER A 482 -41.76 21.51 23.35
N LEU A 483 -41.62 22.56 22.54
CA LEU A 483 -40.75 23.71 22.85
C LEU A 483 -41.35 24.58 23.95
N ARG A 484 -42.67 24.77 24.00
CA ARG A 484 -43.33 25.51 25.09
C ARG A 484 -43.17 24.85 26.46
N LYS A 485 -43.02 23.53 26.53
CA LYS A 485 -42.74 22.78 27.78
C LYS A 485 -41.26 22.77 28.20
N MET A 486 -40.35 23.29 27.37
CA MET A 486 -38.91 23.40 27.74
C MET A 486 -38.59 24.71 28.48
N PHE A 487 -39.46 25.72 28.38
CA PHE A 487 -39.26 27.04 28.99
C PHE A 487 -40.19 27.33 30.19
N VAL A 488 -40.92 26.31 30.65
CA VAL A 488 -41.71 26.32 31.90
C VAL A 488 -41.19 25.17 32.75
#